data_AF-A0A8S1IKY7-F1
#
_entry.id   AF-A0A8S1IKY7-F1
#
_cell.length_a   1.000
_cell.length_b   1.000
_cell.length_c   1.000
_cell.angle_alpha   90.00
_cell.angle_beta   90.00
_cell.angle_gamma   90.00
#
_symmetry.space_group_name_H-M   'P 1'
#
loop_
_entity.id
_entity.type
_entity.pdbx_description
1 polymer ?
#
loop_
_entity_poly.entity_id
_entity_poly.type
_entity_poly.pdbx_seq_one_letter_code
_entity_poly.pdbx_strand_id
1 'polypeptide(L)'
;MQVTLLILTFVLAIALASLMGWHIHLVISNKTTIEYHEGVTAKLKASKMGRSWEHPYDVGLAGNLVDMFGDGLFQWLQIRAGLRGTGTSFLTILDDKQRT
;
A
#
# COMPACT_ATOMS: atom_id res chain seq x y z
N MET A 1 -32.62 8.35 21.18
CA MET A 1 -32.20 8.50 19.76
C MET A 1 -30.79 9.08 19.64
N GLN A 2 -30.46 10.20 20.29
CA GLN A 2 -29.13 10.84 20.17
C GLN A 2 -27.96 9.96 20.65
N VAL A 3 -28.10 9.29 21.80
CA VAL A 3 -27.03 8.43 22.36
C VAL A 3 -26.72 7.23 21.46
N THR A 4 -27.73 6.60 20.86
CA THR A 4 -27.56 5.46 19.95
C THR A 4 -26.78 5.84 18.69
N LEU A 5 -27.06 7.02 18.13
CA LEU A 5 -26.32 7.54 16.97
C LEU A 5 -24.85 7.77 17.34
N LEU A 6 -24.58 8.39 18.50
CA LEU A 6 -23.22 8.65 18.95
C LEU A 6 -22.40 7.35 19.12
N ILE A 7 -22.98 6.32 19.73
CA ILE A 7 -22.33 5.01 19.89
C ILE A 7 -22.04 4.40 18.52
N LEU A 8 -23.03 4.40 17.61
CA LEU A 8 -22.87 3.83 16.28
C LEU A 8 -21.77 4.55 15.49
N THR A 9 -21.78 5.88 15.46
CA THR A 9 -20.78 6.69 14.75
C THR A 9 -19.39 6.47 15.33
N PHE A 10 -19.27 6.36 16.66
CA PHE A 10 -17.99 6.13 17.32
C PHE A 10 -17.39 4.76 16.96
N VAL A 11 -18.19 3.68 17.06
CA VAL A 11 -17.74 2.34 16.69
C VAL A 11 -17.37 2.27 15.20
N LEU A 12 -18.19 2.88 14.35
CA LEU A 12 -17.92 2.95 12.92
C LEU A 12 -16.64 3.74 12.62
N ALA A 13 -16.41 4.85 13.31
CA ALA A 13 -15.21 5.66 13.15
C ALA A 13 -13.94 4.86 13.50
N ILE A 14 -13.96 4.07 14.58
CA ILE A 14 -12.84 3.20 14.95
C ILE A 14 -12.60 2.13 13.88
N ALA A 15 -13.67 1.49 13.40
CA ALA A 15 -13.57 0.45 12.37
C ALA A 15 -12.96 1.02 11.06
N LEU A 16 -13.47 2.17 10.61
CA LEU A 16 -12.96 2.85 9.41
C LEU A 16 -11.54 3.37 9.59
N ALA A 17 -11.19 3.92 10.76
CA ALA A 17 -9.83 4.37 11.04
C ALA A 17 -8.82 3.20 11.02
N SER A 18 -9.21 2.06 11.58
CA SER A 18 -8.39 0.84 11.56
C SER A 18 -8.17 0.34 10.13
N LEU A 19 -9.24 0.31 9.32
CA LEU A 19 -9.18 -0.08 7.92
C LEU A 19 -8.33 0.91 7.10
N MET A 20 -8.50 2.21 7.33
CA MET A 20 -7.70 3.25 6.67
C MET A 20 -6.21 3.12 7.02
N GLY A 21 -5.88 2.94 8.31
CA GLY A 21 -4.50 2.72 8.74
C GLY A 21 -3.86 1.50 8.08
N TRP A 22 -4.61 0.41 7.95
CA TRP A 22 -4.18 -0.78 7.23
C TRP A 22 -3.88 -0.48 5.76
N HIS A 23 -4.77 0.21 5.05
CA HIS A 23 -4.55 0.55 3.65
C HIS A 23 -3.41 1.55 3.43
N ILE A 24 -3.22 2.52 4.34
CA ILE A 24 -2.04 3.41 4.29
C ILE A 24 -0.75 2.60 4.37
N HIS A 25 -0.68 1.61 5.27
CA HIS A 25 0.49 0.74 5.39
C HIS A 25 0.77 -0.05 4.10
N LEU A 26 -0.28 -0.60 3.48
CA LEU A 26 -0.19 -1.33 2.23
C LEU A 26 0.29 -0.45 1.07
N VAL A 27 -0.28 0.76 0.93
CA VAL A 27 0.08 1.73 -0.11
C VAL A 27 1.53 2.19 0.02
N ILE A 28 1.97 2.52 1.24
CA ILE A 28 3.37 2.91 1.50
C ILE A 28 4.34 1.80 1.10
N SER A 29 3.91 0.55 1.22
CA SER A 29 4.73 -0.63 0.94
C SER A 29 4.56 -1.17 -0.49
N ASN A 30 3.76 -0.50 -1.33
CA ASN A 30 3.31 -0.95 -2.64
C ASN A 30 2.91 -2.43 -2.68
N LYS A 31 2.05 -2.84 -1.75
CA LYS A 31 1.56 -4.22 -1.59
C LYS A 31 0.05 -4.23 -1.61
N THR A 32 -0.54 -5.15 -2.35
CA THR A 32 -1.94 -5.50 -2.17
C THR A 32 -2.14 -6.33 -0.91
N THR A 33 -3.38 -6.43 -0.42
CA THR A 33 -3.70 -7.30 0.74
C THR A 33 -3.31 -8.77 0.48
N ILE A 34 -3.44 -9.24 -0.76
CA ILE A 34 -3.06 -10.62 -1.16
C ILE A 34 -1.55 -10.78 -1.06
N GLU A 35 -0.79 -9.87 -1.66
CA GLU A 35 0.68 -9.90 -1.65
C GLU A 35 1.26 -9.75 -0.25
N TYR A 36 0.58 -9.04 0.66
CA TYR A 36 0.99 -9.01 2.06
C TYR A 36 0.99 -10.41 2.68
N HIS A 37 -0.10 -11.16 2.52
CA HIS A 37 -0.20 -12.52 3.08
C HIS A 37 0.76 -13.51 2.42
N GLU A 38 0.95 -13.39 1.10
CA GLU A 38 1.95 -14.18 0.38
C GLU A 38 3.38 -13.81 0.81
N GLY A 39 3.64 -12.52 1.01
CA GLY A 39 4.93 -12.00 1.47
C GLY A 39 5.30 -12.44 2.87
N VAL A 40 4.34 -12.51 3.81
CA VAL A 40 4.57 -13.07 5.15
C VAL A 40 5.04 -14.52 5.07
N THR A 41 4.42 -15.31 4.19
CA THR A 41 4.79 -16.72 3.96
C THR A 41 6.16 -16.83 3.29
N ALA A 42 6.42 -15.99 2.28
CA ALA A 42 7.70 -15.94 1.58
C ALA A 42 8.85 -15.53 2.50
N LYS A 43 8.63 -14.54 3.37
CA LYS A 43 9.60 -14.08 4.38
C LYS A 43 9.92 -15.17 5.38
N LEU A 44 8.92 -15.91 5.86
CA LEU A 44 9.16 -17.06 6.74
C LEU A 44 9.99 -18.14 6.05
N LYS A 45 9.69 -18.45 4.78
CA LYS A 45 10.45 -19.41 3.98
C LYS A 45 11.89 -18.96 3.74
N ALA A 46 12.10 -17.69 3.42
CA ALA A 46 13.43 -17.10 3.21
C ALA A 46 14.26 -17.12 4.50
N SER A 47 13.65 -16.75 5.64
CA SER A 47 14.29 -16.78 6.96
C SER A 47 14.80 -18.17 7.32
N LYS A 48 14.00 -19.22 7.06
CA LYS A 48 14.42 -20.62 7.25
C LYS A 48 15.63 -21.02 6.38
N MET A 49 15.83 -20.35 5.24
CA MET A 49 16.96 -20.57 4.34
C MET A 49 18.13 -19.60 4.59
N GLY A 50 18.08 -18.78 5.64
CA GLY A 50 19.09 -17.76 5.92
C GLY A 50 19.12 -16.61 4.91
N ARG A 51 18.02 -16.40 4.18
CA ARG A 51 17.89 -15.34 3.16
C ARG A 51 16.94 -14.25 3.63
N SER A 52 17.21 -13.01 3.25
CA SER A 52 16.23 -11.92 3.35
C SER A 52 15.22 -12.01 2.21
N TRP A 53 13.97 -11.65 2.50
CA TRP A 53 12.94 -11.46 1.48
C TRP A 53 12.63 -9.97 1.38
N GLU A 54 12.69 -9.47 0.15
CA GLU A 54 12.37 -8.09 -0.22
C GLU A 54 11.24 -8.14 -1.25
N HIS A 55 10.30 -7.21 -1.16
CA HIS A 55 9.13 -7.20 -2.02
C HIS A 55 9.45 -6.49 -3.34
N PRO A 56 9.25 -7.11 -4.51
CA PRO A 56 9.78 -6.62 -5.79
C PRO A 56 9.22 -5.26 -6.24
N TYR A 57 8.04 -4.87 -5.79
CA TYR A 57 7.38 -3.60 -6.16
C TYR A 57 7.63 -2.47 -5.16
N ASP A 58 8.36 -2.74 -4.08
CA ASP A 58 8.68 -1.75 -3.06
C ASP A 58 9.91 -0.94 -3.47
N VAL A 59 9.70 0.09 -4.29
CA VAL A 59 10.77 0.98 -4.80
C VAL A 59 11.08 2.14 -3.84
N GLY A 60 10.58 2.06 -2.61
CA GLY A 60 10.72 3.09 -1.57
C GLY A 60 9.53 4.05 -1.49
N LEU A 61 9.40 4.73 -0.35
CA LEU A 61 8.21 5.52 0.02
C LEU A 61 7.77 6.51 -1.06
N ALA A 62 8.68 7.32 -1.59
CA ALA A 62 8.33 8.34 -2.58
C ALA A 62 7.93 7.72 -3.92
N GLY A 63 8.64 6.68 -4.38
CA GLY A 63 8.31 5.96 -5.61
C GLY A 63 6.95 5.27 -5.52
N ASN A 64 6.69 4.59 -4.41
CA ASN A 64 5.42 3.90 -4.14
C ASN A 64 4.23 4.87 -4.11
N LEU A 65 4.39 6.05 -3.49
CA LEU A 65 3.33 7.07 -3.44
C LEU A 65 3.07 7.70 -4.81
N VAL A 66 4.12 7.98 -5.58
CA VAL A 66 3.97 8.53 -6.94
C VAL A 66 3.35 7.52 -7.89
N ASP A 67 3.64 6.22 -7.74
CA ASP A 67 3.03 5.16 -8.54
C ASP A 67 1.51 5.07 -8.30
N MET A 68 1.10 5.20 -7.03
CA MET A 68 -0.31 5.09 -6.62
C MET A 68 -1.13 6.38 -6.84
N PHE A 69 -0.57 7.54 -6.54
CA PHE A 69 -1.32 8.80 -6.52
C PHE A 69 -0.92 9.78 -7.64
N GLY A 70 0.16 9.51 -8.36
CA GLY A 70 0.71 10.38 -9.41
C GLY A 70 1.73 11.39 -8.90
N ASP A 71 2.26 12.19 -9.82
CA ASP A 71 3.39 13.11 -9.57
C ASP A 71 3.01 14.36 -8.77
N GLY A 72 1.74 14.77 -8.79
CA GLY A 72 1.29 16.02 -8.19
C GLY A 72 0.50 15.82 -6.90
N LEU A 73 0.86 16.54 -5.84
CA LEU A 73 0.10 16.58 -4.58
C LEU A 73 -1.37 16.96 -4.76
N PHE A 74 -1.69 17.82 -5.76
CA PHE A 74 -3.08 18.15 -6.08
C PHE A 74 -3.85 16.99 -6.71
N GLN A 75 -3.18 16.08 -7.41
CA GLN A 75 -3.81 14.87 -7.96
C GLN A 75 -4.17 13.88 -6.85
N TRP A 76 -3.42 13.88 -5.74
CA TRP A 76 -3.67 13.01 -4.59
C TRP A 76 -5.01 13.31 -3.90
N LEU A 77 -5.49 14.55 -3.99
CA LEU A 77 -6.76 15.00 -3.41
C LEU A 77 -7.95 14.82 -4.37
N GLN A 78 -7.71 14.41 -5.62
CA GLN A 78 -8.77 14.20 -6.59
C GLN A 78 -9.33 12.78 -6.47
N ILE A 79 -10.66 12.67 -6.63
CA ILE A 79 -11.35 11.36 -6.76
C ILE A 79 -10.81 10.58 -7.98
N ARG A 80 -10.27 11.29 -8.98
CA ARG A 80 -9.47 10.69 -10.05
C ARG A 80 -8.05 10.49 -9.55
N ALA A 81 -7.76 9.28 -9.10
CA ALA A 81 -6.41 8.90 -8.76
C ALA A 81 -5.55 8.91 -10.04
N GLY A 82 -4.40 9.58 -9.98
CA GLY A 82 -3.40 9.59 -11.03
C GLY A 82 -2.60 8.29 -11.07
N LEU A 83 -3.29 7.13 -11.10
CA LEU A 83 -2.62 5.83 -11.13
C LEU A 83 -1.69 5.80 -12.33
N ARG A 84 -0.43 5.50 -12.07
CA ARG A 84 0.54 5.25 -13.13
C ARG A 84 0.42 3.81 -13.61
N GLY A 85 0.71 3.62 -14.89
CA GLY A 85 0.71 2.30 -15.53
C GLY A 85 -0.64 1.88 -16.10
N THR A 86 -0.62 0.73 -16.78
CA THR A 86 -1.76 0.13 -17.48
C THR A 86 -2.49 -0.92 -16.65
N GLY A 87 -2.00 -1.21 -15.44
CA GLY A 87 -2.47 -2.32 -14.60
C GLY A 87 -1.98 -3.71 -15.05
N THR A 88 -1.19 -3.79 -16.12
CA THR A 88 -0.60 -5.04 -16.65
C THR A 88 0.91 -5.10 -16.47
N SER A 89 1.53 -4.00 -16.04
CA SER A 89 2.96 -3.88 -15.77
C SER A 89 3.16 -2.83 -14.69
N PHE A 90 4.03 -3.13 -13.73
CA PHE A 90 4.29 -2.30 -12.56
C PHE A 90 5.80 -2.09 -12.42
N LEU A 91 6.20 -0.95 -11.86
CA LEU A 91 7.61 -0.64 -11.65
C LEU A 91 8.19 -1.59 -10.59
N THR A 92 9.35 -2.18 -10.90
CA THR A 92 10.06 -3.04 -9.95
C THR A 92 11.36 -2.40 -9.48
N ILE A 93 11.92 -2.91 -8.37
CA ILE A 93 13.25 -2.51 -7.86
C ILE A 93 14.35 -2.71 -8.93
N LEU A 94 14.19 -3.68 -9.84
CA LEU A 94 15.16 -3.89 -10.91
C LEU A 94 15.09 -2.76 -11.94
N ASP A 95 13.90 -2.36 -12.34
CA ASP A 95 13.68 -1.26 -13.28
C ASP A 95 14.16 0.07 -12.71
N ASP A 96 13.91 0.31 -11.42
CA ASP A 96 14.38 1.51 -10.71
C ASP A 96 15.92 1.59 -10.70
N LYS A 97 16.60 0.47 -10.40
CA LYS A 97 18.07 0.38 -10.45
C LYS A 97 18.67 0.58 -11.84
N GLN A 98 17.94 0.29 -12.92
CA GLN A 98 18.42 0.57 -14.29
C GLN A 98 18.30 2.05 -14.67
N ARG A 99 17.51 2.84 -13.92
CA ARG A 99 17.23 4.25 -14.20
C ARG A 99 18.25 5.20 -13.55
N THR A 100 18.98 4.73 -12.54
CA THR A 100 20.03 5.44 -11.80
C THR A 100 21.42 5.14 -12.31
#